data_AF-I4CAN9-F1
#
_entry.id   AF-I4CAN9-F1
#
_cell.length_a   1.000
_cell.length_b   1.000
_cell.length_c   1.000
_cell.angle_alpha   90.00
_cell.angle_beta   90.00
_cell.angle_gamma   90.00
#
_symmetry.space_group_name_H-M   'P 1'
#
loop_
_entity.id
_entity.type
_entity.pdbx_description
1 polymer ?
#
loop_
_entity_poly.entity_id
_entity_poly.type
_entity_poly.pdbx_seq_one_letter_code
_entity_poly.pdbx_strand_id
1 'polypeptide(L)'
;MESYRYEIILESAIQEGLERSQVVKKLAALFKRDEPAIDKLLTLCPRIIRKDVDRETARKYVMLIKAAGGTARIRMEKSAETPAHTDSPVQADRALPENRSGQPVQTDSPAPEPANDTPLKGSVFAYASSGSDDPAQSDSVVEKTAESGKISHLSCPRCGYSAEREDDVMFVRGDCPRCGLLVRKELAHAIQEDDEQEEREIDLYEAKMPATWERRALASLYHFSLFLAAHAGFTLLCIFLFAPLESVGDYIFRNFLRTGLEAFPLFSAVAFILAACIGVPLINGGRTWAQSKFEISLLYTDEAQTGGLYFSLIFRAAAICAISFVPGLFVGWVAQSMNWLRHEIIWFIIMTVCAALSWGAACYYALKRPDKRSLLDLAAGTIQVEETVLPDKARMMAFGLFAAATGFWIVLGILLPLLQRFVKF
;
A
#
# COMPACT_ATOMS: atom_id res chain seq x y z
N MET A 1 18.87 -20.94 14.99
CA MET A 1 18.50 -20.58 16.38
C MET A 1 17.05 -20.12 16.33
N GLU A 2 16.13 -20.88 16.93
CA GLU A 2 14.70 -20.54 16.95
C GLU A 2 14.47 -19.27 17.80
N SER A 3 13.97 -18.20 17.17
CA SER A 3 13.61 -16.96 17.86
C SER A 3 12.21 -17.08 18.44
N TYR A 4 12.10 -17.61 19.67
CA TYR A 4 10.82 -17.65 20.39
C TYR A 4 10.33 -16.23 20.71
N ARG A 5 9.08 -15.94 20.37
CA ARG A 5 8.40 -14.70 20.74
C ARG A 5 7.40 -14.98 21.87
N TYR A 6 7.30 -14.04 22.80
CA TYR A 6 6.47 -14.18 23.98
C TYR A 6 5.37 -13.11 24.01
N GLU A 7 4.19 -13.49 24.47
CA GLU A 7 3.08 -12.59 24.75
C GLU A 7 2.87 -12.48 26.27
N ILE A 8 2.52 -11.28 26.72
CA ILE A 8 2.20 -11.00 28.12
C ILE A 8 0.69 -10.81 28.25
N ILE A 9 0.04 -11.69 29.00
CA ILE A 9 -1.41 -11.68 29.22
C ILE A 9 -1.68 -11.21 30.64
N LEU A 10 -2.46 -10.14 30.78
CA LEU A 10 -2.99 -9.67 32.07
C LEU A 10 -4.19 -10.53 32.45
N GLU A 11 -4.24 -10.95 33.70
CA GLU A 11 -5.35 -11.70 34.28
C GLU A 11 -6.18 -10.76 35.18
N SER A 12 -7.48 -11.06 35.34
CA SER A 12 -8.44 -10.23 36.09
C SER A 12 -8.22 -10.29 37.61
N ALA A 13 -7.35 -11.19 38.08
CA ALA A 13 -7.12 -11.39 39.51
C ALA A 13 -6.19 -10.32 40.07
N ILE A 14 -6.66 -9.64 41.11
CA ILE A 14 -5.83 -8.80 41.96
C ILE A 14 -5.23 -9.71 43.04
N GLN A 15 -3.97 -9.49 43.42
CA GLN A 15 -3.35 -10.29 44.48
C GLN A 15 -4.16 -10.18 45.79
N GLU A 16 -4.32 -11.32 46.47
CA GLU A 16 -5.09 -11.41 47.72
C GLU A 16 -4.55 -10.43 48.77
N GLY A 17 -5.46 -9.70 49.41
CA GLY A 17 -5.12 -8.73 50.46
C GLY A 17 -4.77 -7.31 49.97
N LEU A 18 -4.82 -7.03 48.66
CA LEU A 18 -4.64 -5.68 48.12
C LEU A 18 -5.97 -5.07 47.65
N GLU A 19 -6.16 -3.79 47.98
CA GLU A 19 -7.35 -3.04 47.60
C GLU A 19 -7.31 -2.64 46.11
N ARG A 20 -8.42 -2.83 45.39
CA ARG A 20 -8.51 -2.58 43.94
C ARG A 20 -8.11 -1.16 43.55
N SER A 21 -8.55 -0.16 44.32
CA SER A 21 -8.23 1.26 44.12
C SER A 21 -6.72 1.52 44.12
N GLN A 22 -5.98 0.88 45.04
CA GLN A 22 -4.53 1.03 45.17
C GLN A 22 -3.78 0.35 44.01
N VAL A 23 -4.29 -0.78 43.53
CA VAL A 23 -3.70 -1.52 42.40
C VAL A 23 -3.92 -0.78 41.08
N VAL A 24 -5.11 -0.22 40.87
CA VAL A 24 -5.40 0.64 39.70
C VAL A 24 -4.42 1.81 39.63
N LYS A 25 -4.20 2.51 40.74
CA LYS A 25 -3.26 3.65 40.80
C LYS A 25 -1.81 3.25 40.50
N LYS A 26 -1.35 2.10 41.02
CA LYS A 26 0.01 1.59 40.77
C LYS A 26 0.17 1.14 39.32
N LEU A 27 -0.83 0.49 38.73
CA LEU A 27 -0.82 0.08 37.32
C LEU A 27 -0.93 1.27 36.37
N ALA A 28 -1.72 2.30 36.71
CA ALA A 28 -1.79 3.57 35.99
C ALA A 28 -0.42 4.25 35.89
N ALA A 29 0.30 4.31 37.01
CA ALA A 29 1.68 4.83 37.03
C ALA A 29 2.65 3.96 36.20
N LEU A 30 2.51 2.63 36.24
CA LEU A 30 3.38 1.70 35.51
C LEU A 30 3.19 1.82 33.99
N PHE A 31 1.93 1.90 33.53
CA PHE A 31 1.59 1.99 32.10
C PHE A 31 1.53 3.42 31.57
N LYS A 32 1.68 4.43 32.44
CA LYS A 32 1.51 5.86 32.11
C LYS A 32 0.16 6.13 31.45
N ARG A 33 -0.91 5.60 32.04
CA ARG A 33 -2.31 5.74 31.58
C ARG A 33 -3.19 6.24 32.71
N ASP A 34 -4.37 6.75 32.36
CA ASP A 34 -5.35 7.24 33.32
C ASP A 34 -5.98 6.10 34.12
N GLU A 35 -6.26 6.36 35.40
CA GLU A 35 -6.91 5.42 36.33
C GLU A 35 -8.22 4.80 35.80
N PRO A 36 -9.18 5.54 35.19
CA PRO A 36 -10.39 4.94 34.64
C PRO A 36 -10.12 4.01 33.45
N ALA A 37 -9.08 4.28 32.65
CA ALA A 37 -8.70 3.41 31.55
C ALA A 37 -8.11 2.09 32.05
N ILE A 38 -7.38 2.12 33.16
CA ILE A 38 -6.84 0.91 33.81
C ILE A 38 -7.92 0.12 34.54
N ASP A 39 -8.88 0.78 35.19
CA ASP A 39 -9.98 0.06 35.83
C ASP A 39 -10.87 -0.66 34.80
N LYS A 40 -11.12 -0.03 33.63
CA LYS A 40 -11.76 -0.68 32.47
C LYS A 40 -10.92 -1.82 31.89
N LEU A 41 -9.59 -1.71 31.93
CA LEU A 41 -8.69 -2.78 31.49
C LEU A 41 -8.77 -4.00 32.43
N LEU A 42 -8.88 -3.79 33.73
CA LEU A 42 -8.99 -4.85 34.74
C LEU A 42 -10.35 -5.55 34.73
N THR A 43 -11.44 -4.87 34.34
CA THR A 43 -12.75 -5.51 34.16
C THR A 43 -12.83 -6.39 32.90
N LEU A 44 -12.07 -6.08 31.85
CA LEU A 44 -12.08 -6.79 30.56
C LEU A 44 -10.99 -7.88 30.43
N CYS A 45 -10.50 -8.40 31.55
CA CYS A 45 -9.45 -9.43 31.55
C CYS A 45 -10.03 -10.86 31.38
N PRO A 46 -9.32 -11.77 30.69
CA PRO A 46 -7.91 -11.70 30.31
C PRO A 46 -7.62 -10.96 28.98
N ARG A 47 -6.58 -10.10 28.96
CA ARG A 47 -6.19 -9.31 27.76
C ARG A 47 -4.68 -9.32 27.53
N ILE A 48 -4.26 -9.32 26.27
CA ILE A 48 -2.84 -9.23 25.87
C ILE A 48 -2.37 -7.78 26.03
N ILE A 49 -1.34 -7.54 26.84
CA ILE A 49 -0.74 -6.21 27.03
C ILE A 49 0.30 -5.92 25.96
N ARG A 50 1.11 -6.93 25.62
CA ARG A 50 2.24 -6.78 24.69
C ARG A 50 2.56 -8.09 23.99
N LYS A 51 2.75 -8.03 22.67
CA LYS A 51 3.19 -9.12 21.80
C LYS A 51 4.66 -8.96 21.40
N ASP A 52 5.23 -10.01 20.84
CA ASP A 52 6.56 -10.01 20.22
C ASP A 52 7.71 -9.55 21.13
N VAL A 53 7.63 -9.83 22.43
CA VAL A 53 8.71 -9.49 23.38
C VAL A 53 9.65 -10.66 23.61
N ASP A 54 10.92 -10.34 23.84
CA ASP A 54 11.91 -11.32 24.25
C ASP A 54 11.60 -11.88 25.65
N ARG A 55 12.20 -13.02 25.99
CA ARG A 55 11.94 -13.72 27.25
C ARG A 55 12.30 -12.87 28.48
N GLU A 56 13.38 -12.11 28.38
CA GLU A 56 13.90 -11.30 29.50
C GLU A 56 13.00 -10.10 29.79
N THR A 57 12.56 -9.40 28.75
CA THR A 57 11.62 -8.28 28.84
C THR A 57 10.26 -8.79 29.30
N ALA A 58 9.76 -9.91 28.76
CA ALA A 58 8.50 -10.50 29.21
C ALA A 58 8.51 -10.81 30.72
N ARG A 59 9.62 -11.36 31.24
CA ARG A 59 9.81 -11.59 32.68
C ARG A 59 9.84 -10.30 33.49
N LYS A 60 10.57 -9.27 33.03
CA LYS A 60 10.62 -7.96 33.71
C LYS A 60 9.23 -7.34 33.81
N TYR A 61 8.45 -7.38 32.74
CA TYR A 61 7.08 -6.86 32.74
C TYR A 61 6.16 -7.63 33.70
N VAL A 62 6.21 -8.96 33.71
CA VAL A 62 5.42 -9.75 34.67
C VAL A 62 5.82 -9.44 36.11
N MET A 63 7.11 -9.25 36.40
CA MET A 63 7.55 -8.83 37.74
C MET A 63 7.01 -7.46 38.12
N LEU A 64 7.04 -6.49 37.21
CA LEU A 64 6.53 -5.14 37.46
C LEU A 64 5.01 -5.13 37.69
N ILE A 65 4.26 -5.91 36.90
CA ILE A 65 2.80 -6.05 37.07
C ILE A 65 2.47 -6.71 38.41
N LYS A 66 3.22 -7.76 38.79
CA LYS A 66 3.07 -8.40 40.10
C LYS A 66 3.43 -7.47 41.25
N ALA A 67 4.48 -6.66 41.12
CA ALA A 67 4.86 -5.67 42.12
C ALA A 67 3.81 -4.56 42.28
N ALA A 68 3.07 -4.24 41.20
CA ALA A 68 1.95 -3.32 41.23
C ALA A 68 0.66 -3.94 41.83
N GLY A 69 0.65 -5.24 42.12
CA GLY A 69 -0.49 -5.96 42.72
C GLY A 69 -1.41 -6.68 41.73
N GLY A 70 -1.07 -6.71 40.43
CA GLY A 70 -1.81 -7.44 39.40
C GLY A 70 -1.30 -8.87 39.18
N THR A 71 -2.07 -9.67 38.46
CA THR A 71 -1.66 -11.01 37.99
C THR A 71 -1.44 -11.01 36.48
N ALA A 72 -0.34 -11.63 36.04
CA ALA A 72 -0.01 -11.74 34.62
C ALA A 72 0.74 -13.05 34.35
N ARG A 73 0.50 -13.62 33.16
CA ARG A 73 1.17 -14.83 32.67
C ARG A 73 1.86 -14.58 31.32
N ILE A 74 2.93 -15.34 31.08
CA ILE A 74 3.66 -15.34 29.80
C ILE A 74 3.16 -16.52 28.98
N ARG A 75 2.72 -16.26 27.75
CA ARG A 75 2.43 -17.30 26.75
C ARG A 75 3.56 -17.31 25.73
N MET A 76 4.11 -18.48 25.43
CA MET A 76 5.09 -18.63 24.36
C MET A 76 4.33 -18.86 23.06
N GLU A 77 4.59 -18.01 22.06
CA GLU A 77 4.14 -18.28 20.70
C GLU A 77 5.26 -19.05 20.02
N LYS A 78 4.97 -20.31 19.68
CA LYS A 78 5.88 -21.07 18.83
C LYS A 78 5.81 -20.38 17.47
N SER A 79 6.90 -19.70 17.09
CA SER A 79 7.07 -19.12 15.77
C SER A 79 6.82 -20.23 14.76
N ALA A 80 5.60 -20.32 14.24
CA ALA A 80 5.30 -21.18 13.12
C ALA A 80 6.08 -20.57 11.96
N GLU A 81 7.09 -21.29 11.49
CA GLU A 81 7.47 -21.18 10.09
C GLU A 81 6.17 -21.21 9.27
N THR A 82 6.05 -20.23 8.39
CA THR A 82 5.02 -20.09 7.37
C THR A 82 4.39 -21.42 6.95
N PRO A 83 3.07 -21.57 7.10
CA PRO A 83 2.24 -22.28 6.13
C PRO A 83 1.66 -21.18 5.22
N ALA A 84 2.09 -21.04 3.96
CA ALA A 84 1.51 -21.79 2.85
C ALA A 84 0.08 -22.26 3.18
N HIS A 85 -0.90 -21.65 2.51
CA HIS A 85 -2.25 -22.17 2.35
C HIS A 85 -2.33 -23.67 2.57
N THR A 86 -3.23 -24.14 3.43
CA THR A 86 -4.09 -25.30 3.17
C THR A 86 -5.20 -25.33 4.20
N ASP A 87 -6.43 -25.23 3.69
CA ASP A 87 -7.69 -25.57 4.32
C ASP A 87 -7.63 -26.90 5.07
N SER A 88 -8.33 -26.98 6.21
CA SER A 88 -8.63 -28.27 6.84
C SER A 88 -9.79 -28.99 6.14
N PRO A 89 -9.86 -30.32 6.25
CA PRO A 89 -10.44 -31.20 5.24
C PRO A 89 -11.90 -31.55 5.52
N VAL A 90 -12.71 -31.65 4.47
CA VAL A 90 -13.94 -32.45 4.44
C VAL A 90 -14.00 -33.22 3.12
N GLN A 91 -13.96 -34.55 3.22
CA GLN A 91 -14.28 -35.49 2.15
C GLN A 91 -15.79 -35.51 1.89
N ALA A 92 -16.19 -35.55 0.62
CA ALA A 92 -16.82 -36.73 -0.02
C ALA A 92 -17.82 -36.34 -1.13
N ASP A 93 -17.63 -37.00 -2.27
CA ASP A 93 -18.62 -37.42 -3.28
C ASP A 93 -19.29 -36.38 -4.20
N ARG A 94 -18.75 -36.26 -5.42
CA ARG A 94 -19.56 -36.61 -6.61
C ARG A 94 -18.70 -36.98 -7.83
N ALA A 95 -19.18 -38.02 -8.51
CA ALA A 95 -18.54 -38.76 -9.59
C ALA A 95 -18.42 -38.01 -10.93
N LEU A 96 -17.43 -38.49 -11.70
CA LEU A 96 -17.11 -38.40 -13.15
C LEU A 96 -18.34 -38.49 -14.12
N PRO A 97 -18.21 -38.20 -15.44
CA PRO A 97 -17.03 -38.41 -16.32
C PRO A 97 -16.63 -37.16 -17.16
N GLU A 98 -15.36 -36.91 -17.48
CA GLU A 98 -14.38 -37.64 -18.30
C GLU A 98 -14.64 -37.62 -19.83
N ASN A 99 -13.71 -36.93 -20.50
CA ASN A 99 -13.11 -37.21 -21.80
C ASN A 99 -13.83 -36.79 -23.11
N ARG A 100 -13.24 -35.79 -23.80
CA ARG A 100 -12.55 -36.08 -25.07
C ARG A 100 -11.61 -34.96 -25.51
N SER A 101 -10.34 -35.32 -25.67
CA SER A 101 -9.36 -34.63 -26.51
C SER A 101 -9.74 -34.67 -27.99
N GLY A 102 -9.35 -33.65 -28.75
CA GLY A 102 -9.44 -33.65 -30.22
C GLY A 102 -8.97 -32.32 -30.82
N GLN A 103 -7.87 -32.40 -31.56
CA GLN A 103 -7.07 -31.31 -32.11
C GLN A 103 -7.59 -30.83 -33.50
N PRO A 104 -6.82 -30.05 -34.28
CA PRO A 104 -7.20 -28.78 -34.92
C PRO A 104 -7.75 -28.92 -36.36
N VAL A 105 -8.11 -27.80 -37.04
CA VAL A 105 -7.82 -27.46 -38.47
C VAL A 105 -8.71 -26.30 -38.99
N GLN A 106 -8.02 -25.29 -39.55
CA GLN A 106 -8.29 -24.38 -40.70
C GLN A 106 -9.66 -23.68 -40.86
N THR A 107 -9.70 -22.34 -40.89
CA THR A 107 -9.58 -21.45 -42.09
C THR A 107 -10.82 -21.49 -42.97
N ASP A 108 -11.64 -20.44 -42.92
CA ASP A 108 -11.95 -19.62 -44.10
C ASP A 108 -12.75 -18.37 -43.71
N SER A 109 -12.26 -17.24 -44.19
CA SER A 109 -12.96 -15.95 -44.30
C SER A 109 -13.75 -15.97 -45.61
N PRO A 110 -14.94 -15.34 -45.73
CA PRO A 110 -14.93 -13.95 -46.19
C PRO A 110 -16.09 -13.07 -45.66
N ALA A 111 -15.79 -11.77 -45.51
CA ALA A 111 -16.77 -10.68 -45.56
C ALA A 111 -17.20 -10.42 -47.02
N PRO A 112 -18.39 -9.85 -47.28
CA PRO A 112 -18.50 -8.38 -47.30
C PRO A 112 -19.84 -7.79 -46.80
N GLU A 113 -19.73 -6.53 -46.36
CA GLU A 113 -20.69 -5.42 -46.17
C GLU A 113 -21.50 -5.04 -47.45
N PRO A 114 -22.36 -3.98 -47.50
CA PRO A 114 -23.05 -3.15 -46.48
C PRO A 114 -24.52 -2.77 -46.88
N ALA A 115 -25.07 -1.72 -46.22
CA ALA A 115 -26.17 -0.79 -46.63
C ALA A 115 -27.55 -1.07 -45.98
N ASN A 116 -28.35 -0.12 -45.48
CA ASN A 116 -28.25 1.33 -45.24
C ASN A 116 -29.53 1.80 -44.47
N ASP A 117 -29.49 3.03 -43.96
CA ASP A 117 -30.61 3.99 -43.78
C ASP A 117 -31.51 4.01 -42.50
N THR A 118 -31.16 4.96 -41.62
CA THR A 118 -31.96 5.94 -40.83
C THR A 118 -33.21 6.52 -41.58
N PRO A 119 -34.03 7.49 -41.06
CA PRO A 119 -34.21 8.11 -39.72
C PRO A 119 -35.69 8.42 -39.29
N LEU A 120 -35.88 8.99 -38.07
CA LEU A 120 -36.72 10.17 -37.68
C LEU A 120 -37.65 10.04 -36.45
N LYS A 121 -37.59 11.13 -35.63
CA LYS A 121 -38.63 11.79 -34.79
C LYS A 121 -39.11 11.06 -33.52
N GLY A 122 -39.38 11.70 -32.38
CA GLY A 122 -39.43 13.11 -31.99
C GLY A 122 -40.29 13.29 -30.72
N SER A 123 -40.12 14.42 -30.01
CA SER A 123 -40.96 15.03 -28.93
C SER A 123 -41.11 14.25 -27.60
N VAL A 124 -40.69 14.75 -26.42
CA VAL A 124 -41.15 15.92 -25.63
C VAL A 124 -42.65 15.86 -25.31
N PHE A 125 -43.00 15.59 -24.04
CA PHE A 125 -43.97 16.37 -23.24
C PHE A 125 -43.93 15.94 -21.75
N ALA A 126 -43.92 16.94 -20.88
CA ALA A 126 -44.20 16.84 -19.44
C ALA A 126 -45.67 17.23 -19.20
N TYR A 127 -46.36 16.65 -18.21
CA TYR A 127 -47.22 17.38 -17.27
C TYR A 127 -47.70 16.46 -16.14
N ALA A 128 -48.00 17.10 -15.01
CA ALA A 128 -48.23 16.56 -13.68
C ALA A 128 -49.68 16.15 -13.38
N SER A 129 -49.80 15.45 -12.24
CA SER A 129 -50.87 15.47 -11.24
C SER A 129 -52.08 14.51 -11.30
N SER A 130 -52.25 13.90 -10.11
CA SER A 130 -53.46 13.57 -9.36
C SER A 130 -54.31 12.36 -9.74
N GLY A 131 -54.51 11.49 -8.74
CA GLY A 131 -55.85 11.04 -8.37
C GLY A 131 -56.07 9.53 -8.21
N SER A 132 -56.14 9.10 -6.95
CA SER A 132 -57.10 8.13 -6.36
C SER A 132 -57.18 6.68 -6.86
N ASP A 133 -56.98 5.79 -5.88
CA ASP A 133 -57.80 4.62 -5.51
C ASP A 133 -57.98 3.46 -6.51
N ASP A 134 -57.25 2.36 -6.31
CA ASP A 134 -57.79 1.11 -5.73
C ASP A 134 -56.73 -0.02 -5.64
N PRO A 135 -56.87 -1.00 -4.73
CA PRO A 135 -55.82 -1.97 -4.39
C PRO A 135 -56.08 -3.36 -4.99
N ALA A 136 -55.05 -4.00 -5.54
CA ALA A 136 -54.91 -5.47 -5.60
C ALA A 136 -53.53 -5.87 -6.16
N GLN A 137 -53.05 -7.04 -5.72
CA GLN A 137 -51.85 -7.78 -6.16
C GLN A 137 -50.51 -7.25 -5.62
N SER A 138 -49.98 -7.93 -4.61
CA SER A 138 -49.07 -9.10 -4.68
C SER A 138 -47.62 -8.64 -4.86
N ASP A 139 -46.77 -8.92 -3.87
CA ASP A 139 -45.60 -9.77 -4.09
C ASP A 139 -44.80 -10.00 -2.80
N SER A 140 -44.42 -11.26 -2.69
CA SER A 140 -43.51 -11.90 -1.75
C SER A 140 -42.18 -11.16 -1.55
N VAL A 141 -41.78 -10.97 -0.31
CA VAL A 141 -40.39 -10.60 0.05
C VAL A 141 -39.92 -11.46 1.23
N VAL A 142 -39.02 -12.39 0.88
CA VAL A 142 -37.92 -12.95 1.68
C VAL A 142 -38.32 -13.90 2.81
N GLU A 143 -38.58 -15.14 2.41
CA GLU A 143 -38.29 -16.32 3.23
C GLU A 143 -36.88 -16.79 2.85
N LYS A 144 -35.87 -16.40 3.64
CA LYS A 144 -34.53 -17.00 3.56
C LYS A 144 -34.47 -18.07 4.64
N THR A 145 -34.54 -19.30 4.18
CA THR A 145 -34.35 -20.56 4.91
C THR A 145 -33.17 -20.49 5.88
N ALA A 146 -33.50 -20.71 7.15
CA ALA A 146 -32.57 -21.02 8.21
C ALA A 146 -31.99 -22.43 7.99
N GLU A 147 -30.68 -22.51 7.83
CA GLU A 147 -29.95 -23.74 8.08
C GLU A 147 -29.99 -24.02 9.58
N SER A 148 -30.77 -25.04 9.94
CA SER A 148 -30.80 -25.66 11.26
C SER A 148 -29.41 -26.23 11.58
N GLY A 149 -28.73 -25.64 12.56
CA GLY A 149 -27.38 -26.10 12.90
C GLY A 149 -26.64 -25.41 14.04
N LYS A 150 -27.31 -24.66 14.93
CA LYS A 150 -26.92 -24.31 16.31
C LYS A 150 -27.81 -23.14 16.76
N ILE A 151 -28.82 -23.43 17.59
CA ILE A 151 -29.49 -22.37 18.33
C ILE A 151 -28.46 -21.84 19.33
N SER A 152 -27.85 -20.69 19.04
CA SER A 152 -27.03 -19.99 20.01
C SER A 152 -27.92 -19.61 21.19
N HIS A 153 -27.60 -20.10 22.38
CA HIS A 153 -28.32 -19.82 23.62
C HIS A 153 -28.47 -18.29 23.80
N LEU A 154 -29.66 -17.75 23.55
CA LEU A 154 -29.97 -16.36 23.86
C LEU A 154 -30.27 -16.26 25.36
N SER A 155 -29.52 -15.41 26.06
CA SER A 155 -29.72 -15.12 27.48
C SER A 155 -30.00 -13.64 27.71
N CYS A 156 -31.03 -13.33 28.50
CA CYS A 156 -31.37 -11.95 28.86
C CYS A 156 -30.26 -11.34 29.74
N PRO A 157 -29.67 -10.20 29.35
CA PRO A 157 -28.58 -9.58 30.11
C PRO A 157 -29.02 -9.03 31.47
N ARG A 158 -30.31 -8.71 31.63
CA ARG A 158 -30.82 -8.10 32.87
C ARG A 158 -31.13 -9.10 33.98
N CYS A 159 -31.61 -10.29 33.65
CA CYS A 159 -32.09 -11.26 34.65
C CYS A 159 -31.55 -12.68 34.48
N GLY A 160 -30.70 -12.90 33.48
CA GLY A 160 -30.06 -14.19 33.21
C GLY A 160 -31.00 -15.28 32.72
N TYR A 161 -32.24 -14.96 32.34
CA TYR A 161 -33.15 -15.94 31.74
C TYR A 161 -32.57 -16.42 30.41
N SER A 162 -32.44 -17.74 30.23
CA SER A 162 -31.97 -18.36 29.00
C SER A 162 -33.12 -19.14 28.37
N ALA A 163 -33.37 -18.90 27.09
CA ALA A 163 -34.33 -19.67 26.32
C ALA A 163 -33.73 -21.05 25.99
N GLU A 164 -34.39 -22.12 26.42
CA GLU A 164 -33.94 -23.51 26.20
C GLU A 164 -34.55 -24.13 24.94
N ARG A 165 -35.62 -23.53 24.41
CA ARG A 165 -36.39 -24.05 23.26
C ARG A 165 -36.63 -22.97 22.21
N GLU A 166 -36.81 -23.38 20.96
CA GLU A 166 -37.08 -22.46 19.83
C GLU A 166 -38.45 -21.78 19.92
N ASP A 167 -39.42 -22.39 20.62
CA ASP A 167 -40.77 -21.86 20.83
C ASP A 167 -40.88 -20.89 22.02
N ASP A 168 -39.75 -20.55 22.65
CA ASP A 168 -39.73 -19.63 23.79
C ASP A 168 -40.21 -18.22 23.39
N VAL A 169 -40.94 -17.56 24.30
CA VAL A 169 -41.45 -16.20 24.11
C VAL A 169 -40.33 -15.23 23.79
N MET A 170 -39.12 -15.47 24.32
CA MET A 170 -37.94 -14.67 24.00
C MET A 170 -37.53 -14.76 22.52
N PHE A 171 -37.67 -15.93 21.88
CA PHE A 171 -37.37 -16.08 20.45
C PHE A 171 -38.50 -15.56 19.56
N VAL A 172 -39.76 -15.82 19.93
CA VAL A 172 -40.92 -15.47 19.11
C VAL A 172 -41.27 -13.98 19.17
N ARG A 173 -41.28 -13.38 20.38
CA ARG A 173 -41.61 -11.96 20.58
C ARG A 173 -40.39 -11.07 20.74
N GLY A 174 -39.25 -11.60 21.19
CA GLY A 174 -38.06 -10.79 21.50
C GLY A 174 -38.06 -10.19 22.91
N ASP A 175 -39.07 -10.50 23.73
CA ASP A 175 -39.21 -10.01 25.10
C ASP A 175 -38.81 -11.07 26.11
N CYS A 176 -38.04 -10.69 27.12
CA CYS A 176 -37.71 -11.61 28.21
C CYS A 176 -38.95 -11.87 29.08
N PRO A 177 -39.42 -13.12 29.22
CA PRO A 177 -40.63 -13.43 29.96
C PRO A 177 -40.51 -13.12 31.46
N ARG A 178 -39.29 -13.09 32.00
CA ARG A 178 -39.03 -12.85 33.42
C ARG A 178 -39.02 -11.37 33.81
N CYS A 179 -38.60 -10.48 32.91
CA CYS A 179 -38.36 -9.07 33.26
C CYS A 179 -38.88 -8.05 32.23
N GLY A 180 -39.50 -8.51 31.14
CA GLY A 180 -40.11 -7.66 30.11
C GLY A 180 -39.11 -6.89 29.23
N LEU A 181 -37.82 -7.26 29.25
CA LEU A 181 -36.79 -6.59 28.47
C LEU A 181 -36.87 -7.02 26.99
N LEU A 182 -36.88 -6.05 26.08
CA LEU A 182 -36.79 -6.26 24.63
C LEU A 182 -35.36 -6.66 24.22
N VAL A 183 -35.00 -7.93 24.43
CA VAL A 183 -33.65 -8.49 24.20
C VAL A 183 -33.21 -8.31 22.75
N ARG A 184 -34.13 -8.43 21.78
CA ARG A 184 -33.80 -8.30 20.35
C ARG A 184 -33.31 -6.90 19.98
N LYS A 185 -33.86 -5.86 20.62
CA LYS A 185 -33.48 -4.47 20.36
C LYS A 185 -32.14 -4.12 21.01
N GLU A 186 -31.91 -4.59 22.22
CA GLU A 186 -30.61 -4.40 22.90
C GLU A 186 -29.48 -5.17 22.21
N LEU A 187 -29.74 -6.39 21.74
CA LEU A 187 -28.74 -7.16 20.99
C LEU A 187 -28.40 -6.49 19.65
N ALA A 188 -29.40 -5.93 18.95
CA ALA A 188 -29.16 -5.15 17.73
C ALA A 188 -28.31 -3.90 18.00
N HIS A 189 -28.56 -3.19 19.11
CA HIS A 189 -27.72 -2.07 19.51
C HIS A 189 -26.30 -2.50 19.93
N ALA A 190 -26.15 -3.63 20.63
CA ALA A 190 -24.83 -4.13 21.00
C ALA A 190 -24.01 -4.57 19.78
N ILE A 191 -24.64 -5.22 18.80
CA ILE A 191 -23.98 -5.57 17.53
C ILE A 191 -23.63 -4.30 16.75
N GLN A 192 -24.53 -3.31 16.70
CA GLN A 192 -24.25 -2.04 16.03
C GLN A 192 -23.14 -1.24 16.74
N GLU A 193 -23.09 -1.26 18.07
CA GLU A 193 -22.01 -0.63 18.84
C GLU A 193 -20.68 -1.38 18.65
N ASP A 194 -20.70 -2.71 18.55
CA ASP A 194 -19.51 -3.51 18.23
C ASP A 194 -19.04 -3.24 16.80
N ASP A 195 -19.94 -3.16 15.82
CA ASP A 195 -19.62 -2.79 14.42
C ASP A 195 -19.10 -1.34 14.33
N GLU A 196 -19.73 -0.38 15.03
CA GLU A 196 -19.28 1.02 15.09
C GLU A 196 -17.99 1.21 15.90
N GLN A 197 -17.70 0.30 16.84
CA GLN A 197 -16.47 0.32 17.63
C GLN A 197 -15.33 -0.39 16.89
N GLU A 198 -15.63 -1.41 16.08
CA GLU A 198 -14.73 -2.02 15.11
C GLU A 198 -14.42 -1.06 13.96
N GLU A 199 -15.41 -0.30 13.46
CA GLU A 199 -15.18 0.83 12.54
C GLU A 199 -14.37 1.97 13.18
N ARG A 200 -14.61 2.30 14.46
CA ARG A 200 -13.80 3.29 15.21
C ARG A 200 -12.40 2.82 15.56
N GLU A 201 -12.17 1.51 15.71
CA GLU A 201 -10.84 0.92 15.93
C GLU A 201 -10.02 0.89 14.62
N ILE A 202 -10.65 1.15 13.45
CA ILE A 202 -10.01 1.18 12.13
C ILE A 202 -9.97 2.61 11.54
N ASP A 203 -10.00 3.68 12.35
CA ASP A 203 -9.47 4.97 11.88
C ASP A 203 -7.93 5.01 11.99
N LEU A 204 -7.29 3.93 11.50
CA LEU A 204 -5.84 3.75 11.41
C LEU A 204 -5.15 4.88 10.62
N TYR A 205 -5.94 5.63 9.85
CA TYR A 205 -5.55 6.77 9.05
C TYR A 205 -5.57 8.10 9.84
N GLU A 206 -6.41 8.24 10.86
CA GLU A 206 -6.61 9.53 11.57
C GLU A 206 -5.37 9.94 12.38
N ALA A 207 -4.62 8.96 12.90
CA ALA A 207 -3.43 9.23 13.70
C ALA A 207 -2.15 9.48 12.89
N LYS A 208 -2.13 9.17 11.58
CA LYS A 208 -0.91 9.24 10.77
C LYS A 208 -0.87 10.50 9.93
N MET A 209 0.09 11.37 10.23
CA MET A 209 0.25 12.60 9.46
C MET A 209 0.73 12.30 8.03
N PRO A 210 0.15 12.96 7.01
CA PRO A 210 0.64 12.82 5.64
C PRO A 210 2.08 13.30 5.57
N ALA A 211 2.89 12.59 4.78
CA ALA A 211 4.28 12.94 4.62
C ALA A 211 4.45 14.37 4.09
N THR A 212 5.27 15.14 4.79
CA THR A 212 5.66 16.49 4.47
C THR A 212 6.31 16.53 3.09
N TRP A 213 6.09 17.64 2.38
CA TRP A 213 6.70 17.87 1.07
C TRP A 213 8.23 17.78 1.14
N GLU A 214 8.84 18.31 2.20
CA GLU A 214 10.28 18.26 2.38
C GLU A 214 10.80 16.83 2.38
N ARG A 215 10.19 15.94 3.18
CA ARG A 215 10.61 14.54 3.24
C ARG A 215 10.42 13.83 1.91
N ARG A 216 9.30 14.07 1.22
CA ARG A 216 9.04 13.50 -0.12
C ARG A 216 10.05 13.98 -1.15
N ALA A 217 10.43 15.26 -1.11
CA ALA A 217 11.43 15.85 -1.99
C ALA A 217 12.83 15.25 -1.72
N LEU A 218 13.22 15.10 -0.46
CA LEU A 218 14.49 14.47 -0.08
C LEU A 218 14.54 12.98 -0.47
N ALA A 219 13.46 12.25 -0.27
CA ALA A 219 13.34 10.87 -0.72
C ALA A 219 13.43 10.77 -2.25
N SER A 220 12.74 11.65 -2.98
CA SER A 220 12.79 11.68 -4.44
C SER A 220 14.20 12.01 -4.95
N LEU A 221 14.86 13.02 -4.35
CA LEU A 221 16.23 13.40 -4.70
C LEU A 221 17.22 12.27 -4.42
N TYR A 222 17.10 11.60 -3.28
CA TYR A 222 17.94 10.45 -2.94
C TYR A 222 17.72 9.29 -3.91
N HIS A 223 16.46 8.96 -4.22
CA HIS A 223 16.13 7.90 -5.18
C HIS A 223 16.69 8.21 -6.57
N PHE A 224 16.54 9.44 -7.03
CA PHE A 224 17.08 9.90 -8.31
C PHE A 224 18.62 9.83 -8.34
N SER A 225 19.28 10.21 -7.24
CA SER A 225 20.73 10.15 -7.15
C SER A 225 21.25 8.72 -7.19
N LEU A 226 20.56 7.80 -6.50
CA LEU A 226 20.86 6.37 -6.54
C LEU A 226 20.64 5.80 -7.95
N PHE A 227 19.56 6.20 -8.60
CA PHE A 227 19.28 5.86 -9.99
C PHE A 227 20.43 6.31 -10.91
N LEU A 228 20.86 7.58 -10.82
CA LEU A 228 21.96 8.10 -11.63
C LEU A 228 23.27 7.35 -11.40
N ALA A 229 23.59 7.05 -10.13
CA ALA A 229 24.82 6.35 -9.77
C ALA A 229 24.81 4.91 -10.32
N ALA A 230 23.68 4.20 -10.17
CA ALA A 230 23.58 2.82 -10.60
C ALA A 230 23.44 2.68 -12.12
N HIS A 231 22.77 3.63 -12.79
CA HIS A 231 22.78 3.75 -14.25
C HIS A 231 24.20 4.00 -14.77
N ALA A 232 24.97 4.88 -14.14
CA ALA A 232 26.36 5.13 -14.50
C ALA A 232 27.23 3.88 -14.32
N GLY A 233 27.08 3.19 -13.18
CA GLY A 233 27.78 1.93 -12.91
C GLY A 233 27.43 0.83 -13.91
N PHE A 234 26.15 0.69 -14.27
CA PHE A 234 25.71 -0.27 -15.29
C PHE A 234 26.25 0.07 -16.68
N THR A 235 26.25 1.36 -17.04
CA THR A 235 26.82 1.84 -18.31
C THR A 235 28.31 1.51 -18.38
N LEU A 236 29.06 1.78 -17.31
CA LEU A 236 30.48 1.42 -17.20
C LEU A 236 30.71 -0.09 -17.23
N LEU A 237 29.87 -0.88 -16.56
CA LEU A 237 29.96 -2.34 -16.61
C LEU A 237 29.75 -2.86 -18.03
N CYS A 238 28.74 -2.35 -18.74
CA CYS A 238 28.51 -2.70 -20.15
C CYS A 238 29.71 -2.31 -21.01
N ILE A 239 30.31 -1.15 -20.75
CA ILE A 239 31.56 -0.73 -21.41
C ILE A 239 32.64 -1.78 -21.20
N PHE A 240 32.90 -2.20 -19.96
CA PHE A 240 33.95 -3.17 -19.66
C PHE A 240 33.68 -4.57 -20.21
N LEU A 241 32.42 -5.01 -20.26
CA LEU A 241 32.06 -6.35 -20.73
C LEU A 241 32.04 -6.48 -22.26
N PHE A 242 31.58 -5.44 -22.96
CA PHE A 242 31.37 -5.52 -24.41
C PHE A 242 32.50 -4.88 -25.22
N ALA A 243 33.38 -4.07 -24.61
CA ALA A 243 34.54 -3.52 -25.30
C ALA A 243 35.76 -4.46 -25.14
N PRO A 244 36.31 -5.02 -26.24
CA PRO A 244 37.58 -5.74 -26.19
C PRO A 244 38.67 -4.81 -25.67
N LEU A 245 39.37 -5.18 -24.58
CA LEU A 245 40.39 -4.37 -23.89
C LEU A 245 41.46 -3.79 -24.85
N GLU A 246 41.78 -4.52 -25.91
CA GLU A 246 42.77 -4.12 -26.93
C GLU A 246 42.26 -3.00 -27.85
N SER A 247 40.93 -2.89 -28.02
CA SER A 247 40.27 -1.88 -28.87
C SER A 247 39.68 -0.71 -28.07
N VAL A 248 39.73 -0.79 -26.73
CA VAL A 248 39.13 0.18 -25.81
C VAL A 248 39.58 1.62 -26.13
N GLY A 249 40.85 1.86 -26.44
CA GLY A 249 41.37 3.22 -26.69
C GLY A 249 40.78 3.91 -27.94
N ASP A 250 40.51 3.17 -29.01
CA ASP A 250 39.98 3.73 -30.27
C ASP A 250 38.46 3.55 -30.40
N TYR A 251 37.91 2.45 -29.87
CA TYR A 251 36.48 2.13 -29.95
C TYR A 251 35.65 2.96 -28.96
N ILE A 252 36.08 3.09 -27.69
CA ILE A 252 35.38 3.91 -26.67
C ILE A 252 35.16 5.35 -27.18
N PHE A 253 36.10 5.87 -27.96
CA PHE A 253 36.21 7.32 -28.18
C PHE A 253 35.50 7.90 -29.40
N ARG A 254 35.39 7.19 -30.54
CA ARG A 254 34.77 7.77 -31.75
C ARG A 254 33.37 7.23 -32.05
N ASN A 255 33.20 5.93 -32.01
CA ASN A 255 31.93 5.31 -32.36
C ASN A 255 31.13 4.91 -31.12
N PHE A 256 31.80 4.54 -30.03
CA PHE A 256 31.11 4.01 -28.86
C PHE A 256 30.49 5.07 -27.96
N LEU A 257 31.11 6.24 -27.74
CA LEU A 257 30.44 7.34 -27.05
C LEU A 257 29.17 7.75 -27.80
N ARG A 258 29.23 7.73 -29.14
CA ARG A 258 28.09 7.97 -30.02
C ARG A 258 27.04 6.86 -29.94
N THR A 259 27.39 5.59 -30.17
CA THR A 259 26.47 4.44 -30.08
C THR A 259 25.96 4.21 -28.64
N GLY A 260 26.77 4.50 -27.64
CA GLY A 260 26.45 4.45 -26.22
C GLY A 260 25.53 5.57 -25.77
N LEU A 261 25.65 6.76 -26.38
CA LEU A 261 24.72 7.90 -26.19
C LEU A 261 23.48 7.82 -27.09
N GLU A 262 23.53 7.10 -28.21
CA GLU A 262 22.41 6.99 -29.16
C GLU A 262 21.55 5.74 -28.93
N ALA A 263 22.15 4.56 -28.74
CA ALA A 263 21.44 3.28 -28.70
C ALA A 263 21.22 2.75 -27.28
N PHE A 264 22.19 2.94 -26.38
CA PHE A 264 22.13 2.40 -25.02
C PHE A 264 21.35 3.21 -23.97
N PRO A 265 21.22 4.55 -24.02
CA PRO A 265 20.68 5.27 -22.87
C PRO A 265 19.19 5.06 -22.73
N LEU A 266 18.43 4.94 -23.82
CA LEU A 266 17.00 4.72 -23.73
C LEU A 266 16.69 3.32 -23.18
N PHE A 267 17.30 2.27 -23.73
CA PHE A 267 17.07 0.91 -23.25
C PHE A 267 17.55 0.74 -21.81
N SER A 268 18.77 1.18 -21.49
CA SER A 268 19.31 1.10 -20.13
C SER A 268 18.51 1.96 -19.15
N ALA A 269 18.10 3.18 -19.52
CA ALA A 269 17.27 4.01 -18.66
C ALA A 269 15.89 3.38 -18.44
N VAL A 270 15.24 2.84 -19.48
CA VAL A 270 13.95 2.15 -19.33
C VAL A 270 14.09 0.92 -18.44
N ALA A 271 15.07 0.05 -18.69
CA ALA A 271 15.32 -1.13 -17.86
C ALA A 271 15.59 -0.75 -16.40
N PHE A 272 16.35 0.32 -16.19
CA PHE A 272 16.69 0.80 -14.85
C PHE A 272 15.50 1.48 -14.16
N ILE A 273 14.67 2.24 -14.90
CA ILE A 273 13.41 2.81 -14.39
C ILE A 273 12.48 1.68 -13.96
N LEU A 274 12.33 0.63 -14.78
CA LEU A 274 11.51 -0.53 -14.44
C LEU A 274 12.06 -1.25 -13.20
N ALA A 275 13.38 -1.48 -13.13
CA ALA A 275 14.00 -2.10 -11.96
C ALA A 275 13.84 -1.25 -10.69
N ALA A 276 14.09 0.06 -10.77
CA ALA A 276 14.07 0.97 -9.62
C ALA A 276 12.65 1.36 -9.17
N CYS A 277 11.72 1.51 -10.11
CA CYS A 277 10.34 1.95 -9.83
C CYS A 277 9.35 0.79 -9.68
N ILE A 278 9.67 -0.41 -10.17
CA ILE A 278 8.79 -1.59 -10.04
C ILE A 278 9.50 -2.68 -9.24
N GLY A 279 10.66 -3.16 -9.71
CA GLY A 279 11.35 -4.30 -9.08
C GLY A 279 11.70 -4.07 -7.61
N VAL A 280 12.36 -2.95 -7.30
CA VAL A 280 12.77 -2.62 -5.93
C VAL A 280 11.57 -2.44 -4.99
N PRO A 281 10.52 -1.66 -5.36
CA PRO A 281 9.31 -1.57 -4.54
C PRO A 281 8.63 -2.92 -4.31
N LEU A 282 8.54 -3.80 -5.32
CA LEU A 282 7.91 -5.11 -5.14
C LEU A 282 8.61 -5.95 -4.06
N ILE A 283 9.94 -5.91 -4.00
CA ILE A 283 10.73 -6.64 -2.99
C ILE A 283 10.59 -5.99 -1.60
N ASN A 284 10.33 -4.68 -1.53
CA ASN A 284 10.31 -3.91 -0.29
C ASN A 284 8.91 -3.53 0.20
N GLY A 285 7.90 -4.33 -0.13
CA GLY A 285 6.51 -4.09 0.30
C GLY A 285 5.93 -2.78 -0.24
N GLY A 286 6.22 -2.47 -1.50
CA GLY A 286 5.75 -1.29 -2.21
C GLY A 286 6.55 0.00 -1.99
N ARG A 287 7.60 -0.04 -1.16
CA ARG A 287 8.43 1.13 -0.83
C ARG A 287 9.71 1.20 -1.65
N THR A 288 10.06 2.38 -2.13
CA THR A 288 11.40 2.61 -2.70
C THR A 288 12.47 2.60 -1.60
N TRP A 289 13.74 2.38 -1.95
CA TRP A 289 14.84 2.48 -0.97
C TRP A 289 14.89 3.83 -0.28
N ALA A 290 14.58 4.90 -0.99
CA ALA A 290 14.53 6.23 -0.41
C ALA A 290 13.37 6.36 0.59
N GLN A 291 12.17 5.91 0.23
CA GLN A 291 11.03 5.92 1.16
C GLN A 291 11.35 5.15 2.44
N SER A 292 11.97 3.97 2.33
CA SER A 292 12.44 3.22 3.50
C SER A 292 13.48 3.99 4.30
N LYS A 293 14.42 4.69 3.65
CA LYS A 293 15.49 5.44 4.31
C LYS A 293 15.01 6.69 5.04
N PHE A 294 13.97 7.32 4.54
CA PHE A 294 13.34 8.51 5.14
C PHE A 294 12.10 8.16 5.97
N GLU A 295 11.87 6.87 6.27
CA GLU A 295 10.75 6.42 7.12
C GLU A 295 9.38 6.92 6.61
N ILE A 296 9.21 6.87 5.28
CA ILE A 296 7.94 7.09 4.61
C ILE A 296 7.27 5.73 4.44
N SER A 297 6.10 5.58 5.07
CA SER A 297 5.26 4.41 4.90
C SER A 297 4.19 4.68 3.85
N LEU A 298 3.91 3.65 3.04
CA LEU A 298 2.82 3.66 2.07
C LEU A 298 1.64 2.93 2.70
N LEU A 299 0.54 3.66 2.84
CA LEU A 299 -0.75 3.07 3.12
C LEU A 299 -1.49 2.92 1.79
N TYR A 300 -1.89 1.69 1.51
CA TYR A 300 -2.81 1.37 0.42
C TYR A 300 -4.21 1.45 1.00
N THR A 301 -5.17 2.03 0.26
CA THR A 301 -6.58 1.88 0.62
C THR A 301 -7.01 0.42 0.43
N ASP A 302 -8.02 -0.06 1.14
CA ASP A 302 -8.39 -1.50 1.11
C ASP A 302 -8.77 -1.99 -0.29
N GLU A 303 -9.26 -1.10 -1.16
CA GLU A 303 -9.52 -1.37 -2.58
C GLU A 303 -8.25 -1.71 -3.39
N ALA A 304 -7.05 -1.47 -2.84
CA ALA A 304 -5.77 -1.56 -3.52
C ALA A 304 -4.86 -2.72 -3.06
N GLN A 305 -5.29 -3.58 -2.12
CA GLN A 305 -4.40 -4.47 -1.34
C GLN A 305 -3.49 -5.43 -2.14
N THR A 306 -3.78 -5.75 -3.41
CA THR A 306 -2.79 -6.42 -4.27
C THR A 306 -2.77 -5.86 -5.69
N GLY A 307 -3.92 -5.68 -6.34
CA GLY A 307 -3.98 -5.09 -7.68
C GLY A 307 -3.54 -3.62 -7.71
N GLY A 308 -3.96 -2.83 -6.72
CA GLY A 308 -3.66 -1.40 -6.67
C GLY A 308 -2.18 -1.08 -6.48
N LEU A 309 -1.42 -1.94 -5.80
CA LEU A 309 0.04 -1.80 -5.71
C LEU A 309 0.71 -1.85 -7.10
N TYR A 310 0.41 -2.88 -7.90
CA TYR A 310 1.01 -3.03 -9.22
C TYR A 310 0.63 -1.88 -10.15
N PHE A 311 -0.67 -1.51 -10.18
CA PHE A 311 -1.12 -0.37 -10.96
C PHE A 311 -0.45 0.93 -10.50
N SER A 312 -0.35 1.18 -9.20
CA SER A 312 0.35 2.33 -8.64
C SER A 312 1.80 2.41 -9.12
N LEU A 313 2.54 1.30 -9.06
CA LEU A 313 3.93 1.25 -9.51
C LEU A 313 4.06 1.47 -11.02
N ILE A 314 3.17 0.86 -11.81
CA ILE A 314 3.13 1.04 -13.27
C ILE A 314 2.82 2.50 -13.62
N PHE A 315 1.80 3.11 -12.98
CA PHE A 315 1.45 4.51 -13.21
C PHE A 315 2.57 5.46 -12.80
N ARG A 316 3.28 5.17 -11.70
CA ARG A 316 4.46 5.95 -11.29
C ARG A 316 5.58 5.85 -12.32
N ALA A 317 5.92 4.65 -12.78
CA ALA A 317 6.93 4.45 -13.82
C ALA A 317 6.51 5.15 -15.13
N ALA A 318 5.26 4.97 -15.56
CA ALA A 318 4.71 5.58 -16.76
C ALA A 318 4.70 7.11 -16.68
N ALA A 319 4.34 7.70 -15.54
CA ALA A 319 4.37 9.14 -15.35
C ALA A 319 5.80 9.70 -15.36
N ILE A 320 6.76 9.01 -14.73
CA ILE A 320 8.18 9.38 -14.77
C ILE A 320 8.68 9.35 -16.22
N CYS A 321 8.37 8.29 -16.96
CA CYS A 321 8.70 8.19 -18.39
C CYS A 321 8.02 9.30 -19.20
N ALA A 322 6.74 9.57 -18.96
CA ALA A 322 5.98 10.59 -19.68
C ALA A 322 6.58 11.98 -19.46
N ILE A 323 6.81 12.37 -18.20
CA ILE A 323 7.38 13.68 -17.84
C ILE A 323 8.81 13.83 -18.37
N SER A 324 9.60 12.75 -18.37
CA SER A 324 11.02 12.82 -18.74
C SER A 324 11.25 12.77 -20.25
N PHE A 325 10.45 12.00 -21.00
CA PHE A 325 10.70 11.74 -22.41
C PHE A 325 9.72 12.43 -23.35
N VAL A 326 8.43 12.54 -23.02
CA VAL A 326 7.41 13.06 -23.96
C VAL A 326 7.67 14.50 -24.38
N PRO A 327 7.97 15.46 -23.48
CA PRO A 327 8.25 16.85 -23.87
C PRO A 327 9.44 16.94 -24.81
N GLY A 328 10.51 16.21 -24.50
CA GLY A 328 11.70 16.21 -25.31
C GLY A 328 11.49 15.56 -26.68
N LEU A 329 10.82 14.40 -26.73
CA LEU A 329 10.47 13.72 -27.99
C LEU A 329 9.58 14.61 -28.87
N PHE A 330 8.62 15.33 -28.26
CA PHE A 330 7.77 16.27 -28.98
C PHE A 330 8.57 17.43 -29.58
N VAL A 331 9.43 18.08 -28.79
CA VAL A 331 10.27 19.19 -29.30
C VAL A 331 11.26 18.67 -30.35
N GLY A 332 11.83 17.48 -30.15
CA GLY A 332 12.68 16.82 -31.13
C GLY A 332 11.97 16.55 -32.45
N TRP A 333 10.73 16.05 -32.40
CA TRP A 333 9.89 15.82 -33.57
C TRP A 333 9.57 17.13 -34.32
N VAL A 334 9.17 18.19 -33.62
CA VAL A 334 8.92 19.52 -34.21
C VAL A 334 10.19 20.07 -34.86
N ALA A 335 11.32 20.01 -34.16
CA ALA A 335 12.58 20.54 -34.65
C ALA A 335 13.12 19.79 -35.88
N GLN A 336 12.95 18.46 -35.91
CA GLN A 336 13.29 17.63 -37.06
C GLN A 336 12.39 17.94 -38.25
N SER A 337 11.08 18.12 -38.04
CA SER A 337 10.14 18.51 -39.10
C SER A 337 10.48 19.86 -39.74
N MET A 338 11.19 20.73 -39.02
CA MET A 338 11.63 22.05 -39.49
C MET A 338 13.05 22.05 -40.07
N ASN A 339 13.73 20.90 -40.18
CA ASN A 339 15.15 20.78 -40.57
C ASN A 339 16.09 21.68 -39.74
N TRP A 340 15.69 22.05 -38.52
CA TRP A 340 16.35 23.12 -37.77
C TRP A 340 17.60 22.64 -37.03
N LEU A 341 17.69 21.34 -36.77
CA LEU A 341 18.75 20.72 -35.97
C LEU A 341 19.63 19.79 -36.81
N ARG A 342 20.80 20.29 -37.20
CA ARG A 342 21.86 19.47 -37.83
C ARG A 342 22.89 18.93 -36.80
N HIS A 343 22.79 19.36 -35.54
CA HIS A 343 23.77 19.04 -34.49
C HIS A 343 23.12 18.30 -33.32
N GLU A 344 23.58 17.08 -33.05
CA GLU A 344 23.10 16.20 -31.97
C GLU A 344 23.23 16.81 -30.57
N ILE A 345 24.22 17.68 -30.35
CA ILE A 345 24.42 18.39 -29.06
C ILE A 345 23.22 19.29 -28.74
N ILE A 346 22.64 19.96 -29.74
CA ILE A 346 21.48 20.83 -29.52
C ILE A 346 20.27 19.98 -29.09
N TRP A 347 20.16 18.75 -29.62
CA TRP A 347 19.07 17.83 -29.28
C TRP A 347 19.12 17.42 -27.81
N PHE A 348 20.31 17.02 -27.33
CA PHE A 348 20.51 16.68 -25.92
C PHE A 348 20.21 17.85 -24.97
N ILE A 349 20.64 19.06 -25.32
CA ILE A 349 20.38 20.27 -24.53
C ILE A 349 18.87 20.54 -24.47
N ILE A 350 18.18 20.47 -25.60
CA ILE A 350 16.72 20.67 -25.66
C ILE A 350 15.99 19.65 -24.79
N MET A 351 16.30 18.35 -24.93
CA MET A 351 15.70 17.29 -24.09
C MET A 351 15.89 17.59 -22.61
N THR A 352 17.10 17.96 -22.22
CA THR A 352 17.46 18.23 -20.82
C THR A 352 16.71 19.45 -20.27
N VAL A 353 16.65 20.53 -21.04
CA VAL A 353 15.93 21.76 -20.65
C VAL A 353 14.43 21.50 -20.55
N CYS A 354 13.83 20.82 -21.53
CA CYS A 354 12.42 20.47 -21.51
C CYS A 354 12.07 19.57 -20.33
N ALA A 355 12.87 18.53 -20.07
CA ALA A 355 12.69 17.68 -18.90
C ALA A 355 12.79 18.49 -17.60
N ALA A 356 13.79 19.36 -17.46
CA ALA A 356 13.94 20.22 -16.27
C ALA A 356 12.74 21.15 -16.06
N LEU A 357 12.21 21.75 -17.14
CA LEU A 357 11.03 22.60 -17.08
C LEU A 357 9.76 21.81 -16.71
N SER A 358 9.56 20.63 -17.29
CA SER A 358 8.41 19.77 -16.98
C SER A 358 8.44 19.29 -15.53
N TRP A 359 9.61 18.90 -15.02
CA TRP A 359 9.80 18.59 -13.61
C TRP A 359 9.59 19.82 -12.71
N GLY A 360 10.07 21.00 -13.13
CA GLY A 360 9.83 22.26 -12.42
C GLY A 360 8.33 22.60 -12.32
N ALA A 361 7.57 22.43 -13.40
CA ALA A 361 6.12 22.63 -13.43
C ALA A 361 5.37 21.63 -12.55
N ALA A 362 5.76 20.34 -12.59
CA ALA A 362 5.20 19.31 -11.73
C ALA A 362 5.44 19.60 -10.24
N CYS A 363 6.66 20.04 -9.90
CA CYS A 363 7.02 20.49 -8.54
C CYS A 363 6.20 21.72 -8.12
N TYR A 364 6.08 22.74 -8.97
CA TYR A 364 5.29 23.93 -8.68
C TYR A 364 3.80 23.60 -8.46
N TYR A 365 3.23 22.74 -9.30
CA TYR A 365 1.85 22.28 -9.14
C TYR A 365 1.64 21.54 -7.81
N ALA A 366 2.56 20.64 -7.46
CA ALA A 366 2.49 19.89 -6.20
C ALA A 366 2.60 20.81 -4.97
N LEU A 367 3.43 21.86 -5.04
CA LEU A 367 3.58 22.84 -3.96
C LEU A 367 2.35 23.73 -3.73
N LYS A 368 1.56 24.01 -4.78
CA LYS A 368 0.42 24.93 -4.71
C LYS A 368 -0.87 24.26 -4.20
N ARG A 369 -0.91 22.93 -4.13
CA ARG A 369 -2.13 22.20 -3.75
C ARG A 369 -2.38 22.24 -2.22
N PRO A 370 -3.63 22.46 -1.79
CA PRO A 370 -3.97 22.51 -0.36
C PRO A 370 -3.98 21.13 0.31
N ASP A 371 -4.29 20.07 -0.44
CA ASP A 371 -4.37 18.69 0.06
C ASP A 371 -2.99 18.06 0.34
N LYS A 372 -1.90 18.71 -0.12
CA LYS A 372 -0.52 18.21 -0.07
C LYS A 372 -0.37 16.80 -0.66
N ARG A 373 -1.32 16.29 -1.44
CA ARG A 373 -1.25 14.96 -2.07
C ARG A 373 -0.56 15.09 -3.42
N SER A 374 0.34 14.16 -3.73
CA SER A 374 0.91 14.09 -5.08
C SER A 374 -0.18 13.68 -6.08
N LEU A 375 -0.10 14.20 -7.30
CA LEU A 375 -0.98 13.79 -8.41
C LEU A 375 -0.87 12.27 -8.64
N LEU A 376 0.34 11.72 -8.47
CA LEU A 376 0.62 10.30 -8.52
C LEU A 376 0.02 9.51 -7.37
N ASP A 377 -0.01 10.08 -6.17
CA ASP A 377 -0.59 9.42 -5.00
C ASP A 377 -2.12 9.32 -5.13
N LEU A 378 -2.75 10.33 -5.73
CA LEU A 378 -4.18 10.31 -6.06
C LEU A 378 -4.53 9.32 -7.16
N ALA A 379 -3.76 9.31 -8.26
CA ALA A 379 -3.96 8.36 -9.34
C ALA A 379 -3.73 6.91 -8.89
N ALA A 380 -2.83 6.71 -7.92
CA ALA A 380 -2.49 5.41 -7.39
C ALA A 380 -3.37 4.92 -6.24
N GLY A 381 -4.25 5.76 -5.69
CA GLY A 381 -4.99 5.42 -4.46
C GLY A 381 -4.08 5.16 -3.25
N THR A 382 -2.91 5.81 -3.20
CA THR A 382 -1.94 5.59 -2.11
C THR A 382 -1.75 6.83 -1.27
N ILE A 383 -1.59 6.66 0.05
CA ILE A 383 -1.24 7.76 0.95
C ILE A 383 0.15 7.50 1.52
N GLN A 384 1.05 8.47 1.32
CA GLN A 384 2.36 8.48 1.94
C GLN A 384 2.27 9.16 3.30
N VAL A 385 2.59 8.44 4.37
CA VAL A 385 2.54 8.90 5.76
C VAL A 385 3.93 8.89 6.40
N GLU A 386 4.12 9.78 7.37
CA GLU A 386 5.33 9.84 8.19
C GLU A 386 5.14 9.12 9.52
N GLU A 387 6.09 8.25 9.88
CA GLU A 387 6.05 7.52 11.16
C GLU A 387 6.82 8.22 12.28
N THR A 388 7.74 9.11 11.92
CA THR A 388 8.79 9.65 12.81
C THR A 388 9.13 11.10 12.45
N VAL A 389 10.00 11.75 13.23
CA VAL A 389 10.57 13.07 12.87
C VAL A 389 11.66 12.89 11.80
N LEU A 390 11.78 13.85 10.88
CA LEU A 390 12.77 13.80 9.80
C LEU A 390 14.20 13.72 10.41
N PRO A 391 15.05 12.77 9.98
CA PRO A 391 16.41 12.68 10.51
C PRO A 391 17.21 13.96 10.24
N ASP A 392 17.97 14.47 11.23
CA ASP A 392 18.73 15.73 11.09
C ASP A 392 19.69 15.74 9.88
N LYS A 393 20.23 14.56 9.53
CA LYS A 393 21.17 14.38 8.40
C LYS A 393 20.48 14.10 7.07
N ALA A 394 19.15 14.08 7.01
CA ALA A 394 18.36 13.75 5.83
C ALA A 394 18.76 14.60 4.61
N ARG A 395 18.85 15.92 4.80
CA ARG A 395 19.25 16.87 3.75
C ARG A 395 20.67 16.58 3.25
N MET A 396 21.63 16.45 4.16
CA MET A 396 23.02 16.19 3.81
C MET A 396 23.19 14.86 3.06
N MET A 397 22.44 13.82 3.44
CA MET A 397 22.45 12.52 2.76
C MET A 397 21.91 12.62 1.32
N ALA A 398 20.75 13.27 1.12
CA ALA A 398 20.15 13.41 -0.20
C ALA A 398 21.01 14.27 -1.13
N PHE A 399 21.42 15.46 -0.69
CA PHE A 399 22.24 16.36 -1.49
C PHE A 399 23.67 15.86 -1.69
N GLY A 400 24.25 15.18 -0.70
CA GLY A 400 25.59 14.58 -0.83
C GLY A 400 25.63 13.49 -1.88
N LEU A 401 24.63 12.58 -1.90
CA LEU A 401 24.53 11.55 -2.93
C LEU A 401 24.28 12.16 -4.31
N PHE A 402 23.43 13.19 -4.40
CA PHE A 402 23.15 13.90 -5.64
C PHE A 402 24.39 14.58 -6.21
N ALA A 403 25.13 15.32 -5.38
CA ALA A 403 26.36 16.00 -5.76
C ALA A 403 27.43 15.00 -6.20
N ALA A 404 27.56 13.86 -5.51
CA ALA A 404 28.48 12.80 -5.88
C ALA A 404 28.12 12.17 -7.25
N ALA A 405 26.85 11.81 -7.46
CA ALA A 405 26.39 11.22 -8.72
C ALA A 405 26.53 12.21 -9.88
N THR A 406 26.18 13.48 -9.67
CA THR A 406 26.31 14.54 -10.69
C THR A 406 27.78 14.82 -10.99
N GLY A 407 28.62 14.95 -9.95
CA GLY A 407 30.06 15.14 -10.09
C GLY A 407 30.71 13.99 -10.87
N PHE A 408 30.29 12.75 -10.61
CA PHE A 408 30.74 11.58 -11.36
C PHE A 408 30.41 11.68 -12.86
N TRP A 409 29.17 12.06 -13.21
CA TRP A 409 28.77 12.26 -14.61
C TRP A 409 29.51 13.41 -15.28
N ILE A 410 29.77 14.51 -14.57
CA ILE A 410 30.57 15.64 -15.08
C ILE A 410 32.00 15.19 -15.35
N VAL A 411 32.63 14.45 -14.43
CA VAL A 411 33.97 13.89 -14.61
C VAL A 411 33.99 12.95 -15.82
N LEU A 412 33.03 12.04 -15.92
CA LEU A 412 32.95 11.06 -17.00
C LEU A 412 32.70 11.73 -18.37
N GLY A 413 31.80 12.71 -18.42
CA GLY A 413 31.39 13.37 -19.66
C GLY A 413 32.31 14.49 -20.14
N ILE A 414 33.03 15.16 -19.23
CA ILE A 414 33.86 16.34 -19.56
C ILE A 414 35.35 16.06 -19.37
N LEU A 415 35.76 15.51 -18.22
CA LEU A 415 37.19 15.32 -17.93
C LEU A 415 37.78 14.18 -18.75
N LEU A 416 37.04 13.09 -18.97
CA LEU A 416 37.55 11.97 -19.76
C LEU A 416 37.88 12.38 -21.21
N PRO A 417 37.02 13.13 -21.94
CA PRO A 417 37.37 13.65 -23.26
C PRO A 417 38.51 14.68 -23.25
N LEU A 418 38.60 15.51 -22.21
CA LEU A 418 39.68 16.50 -22.10
C LEU A 418 41.04 15.82 -21.87
N LEU A 419 41.13 14.87 -20.94
CA LEU A 419 42.35 14.09 -20.68
C LEU A 419 42.84 13.38 -21.94
N GLN A 420 41.93 12.86 -22.77
CA GLN A 420 42.30 12.24 -24.04
C GLN A 420 42.96 13.22 -25.01
N ARG A 421 42.47 14.46 -25.09
CA ARG A 421 43.10 15.47 -25.94
C ARG A 421 44.55 15.69 -25.54
N PHE A 422 44.86 15.66 -24.24
CA PHE A 422 46.23 15.81 -23.75
C PHE A 422 47.12 14.60 -24.02
N VAL A 423 46.61 13.36 -23.97
CA VAL A 423 47.43 12.15 -24.22
C VAL A 423 47.81 11.98 -25.70
N LYS A 424 47.10 12.65 -26.62
CA LYS A 424 47.39 12.59 -28.07
C LYS A 424 48.42 13.62 -28.54
N PHE A 425 48.84 14.54 -27.68
CA PHE A 425 49.96 15.46 -27.91
C PHE A 425 51.18 14.98 -27.12
#